data_AF-A0A8B6G7M9-F1
#
_entry.id   AF-A0A8B6G7M9-F1
#
_cell.length_a   1.000
_cell.length_b   1.000
_cell.length_c   1.000
_cell.angle_alpha   90.00
_cell.angle_beta   90.00
_cell.angle_gamma   90.00
#
_symmetry.space_group_name_H-M   'P 1'
#
loop_
_entity.id
_entity.type
_entity.pdbx_description
1 polymer ?
#
loop_
_entity_poly.entity_id
_entity_poly.type
_entity_poly.pdbx_seq_one_letter_code
_entity_poly.pdbx_strand_id
1 'polypeptide(L)'
;METVVLKHKRTTLERAEKFISKDYFTDVNLAGRLYTKKAALTKLTHFEAPYRIRYNQAVKGKYNETTVGSSFGPTWSTHWFYLEIEVPLEWAGQEVHLLWNSGSEALVWQDGCPLQGLSVAFKRTSFPLNQAKVDGKNRYKLYVEMACNTLFGAGDGLINPPVLDKTFTLSQAEISVFHRDVFELILDIETLHDMAKHLPEESERGYIALYTVNDMINTIILDDKASYS
;
A
#
# COMPACT_ATOMS: atom_id res chain seq x y z
N MET A 1 -19.60 0.54 -45.63
CA MET A 1 -18.28 0.51 -44.94
C MET A 1 -18.47 1.27 -43.65
N GLU A 2 -18.51 0.57 -42.51
CA GLU A 2 -18.42 1.24 -41.22
C GLU A 2 -17.03 1.88 -41.12
N THR A 3 -17.00 3.17 -40.86
CA THR A 3 -15.77 3.89 -40.60
C THR A 3 -15.23 3.40 -39.26
N VAL A 4 -14.23 2.51 -39.28
CA VAL A 4 -13.52 2.11 -38.06
C VAL A 4 -12.76 3.34 -37.56
N VAL A 5 -13.31 4.00 -36.53
CA VAL A 5 -12.64 5.11 -35.87
C VAL A 5 -11.48 4.53 -35.06
N LEU A 6 -10.27 4.62 -35.60
CA LEU A 6 -9.06 4.25 -34.87
C LEU A 6 -8.89 5.22 -33.71
N LYS A 7 -9.00 4.71 -32.48
CA LYS A 7 -8.73 5.51 -31.28
C LYS A 7 -7.28 5.95 -31.27
N HIS A 8 -7.06 7.21 -30.89
CA HIS A 8 -5.71 7.76 -30.79
C HIS A 8 -4.93 7.07 -29.66
N LYS A 9 -3.76 6.50 -29.99
CA LYS A 9 -2.94 5.68 -29.08
C LYS A 9 -2.64 6.40 -27.77
N ARG A 10 -2.12 7.64 -27.86
CA ARG A 10 -1.74 8.45 -26.70
C ARG A 10 -2.90 8.64 -25.72
N THR A 11 -4.07 9.02 -26.23
CA THR A 11 -5.25 9.31 -25.41
C THR A 11 -5.78 8.06 -24.73
N THR A 12 -5.71 6.91 -25.43
CA THR A 12 -6.17 5.63 -24.88
C THR A 12 -5.23 5.11 -23.80
N LEU A 13 -3.91 5.27 -23.98
CA LEU A 13 -2.92 4.97 -22.94
C LEU A 13 -3.11 5.84 -21.70
N GLU A 14 -3.20 7.17 -21.87
CA GLU A 14 -3.41 8.10 -20.76
C GLU A 14 -4.70 7.76 -19.98
N ARG A 15 -5.76 7.34 -20.68
CA ARG A 15 -7.02 6.91 -20.05
C ARG A 15 -6.78 5.70 -19.15
N ALA A 16 -6.09 4.67 -19.65
CA ALA A 16 -5.80 3.46 -18.88
C ALA A 16 -4.91 3.77 -17.66
N GLU A 17 -3.86 4.57 -17.84
CA GLU A 17 -2.99 5.04 -16.76
C GLU A 17 -3.77 5.76 -15.66
N LYS A 18 -4.65 6.69 -16.03
CA LYS A 18 -5.50 7.45 -15.09
C LYS A 18 -6.53 6.57 -14.38
N PHE A 19 -7.00 5.51 -15.03
CA PHE A 19 -7.99 4.62 -14.45
C PHE A 19 -7.46 3.76 -13.30
N ILE A 20 -6.14 3.48 -13.29
CA ILE A 20 -5.46 2.76 -12.20
C ILE A 20 -4.52 3.66 -11.38
N SER A 21 -4.63 4.98 -11.54
CA SER A 21 -3.77 5.94 -10.83
C SER A 21 -4.14 6.05 -9.35
N LYS A 22 -3.13 6.11 -8.48
CA LYS A 22 -3.33 6.38 -7.05
C LYS A 22 -3.50 7.87 -6.73
N ASP A 23 -3.31 8.73 -7.73
CA ASP A 23 -3.28 10.18 -7.55
C ASP A 23 -4.42 10.88 -8.31
N TYR A 24 -4.77 10.36 -9.49
CA TYR A 24 -5.78 10.97 -10.37
C TYR A 24 -7.12 10.25 -10.29
N PHE A 25 -8.20 11.02 -10.13
CA PHE A 25 -9.59 10.54 -10.18
C PHE A 25 -9.88 9.41 -9.18
N THR A 26 -9.22 9.39 -8.02
CA THR A 26 -9.36 8.32 -7.01
C THR A 26 -10.76 8.21 -6.41
N ASP A 27 -11.60 9.22 -6.61
CA ASP A 27 -13.03 9.19 -6.30
C ASP A 27 -13.83 8.30 -7.27
N VAL A 28 -13.40 8.20 -8.52
CA VAL A 28 -14.14 7.59 -9.65
C VAL A 28 -13.30 6.64 -10.51
N ASN A 29 -12.16 6.16 -10.04
CA ASN A 29 -11.31 5.21 -10.75
C ASN A 29 -11.21 3.86 -10.03
N LEU A 30 -10.57 2.88 -10.67
CA LEU A 30 -10.45 1.53 -10.12
C LEU A 30 -9.51 1.47 -8.91
N ALA A 31 -8.39 2.20 -8.94
CA ALA A 31 -7.43 2.23 -7.84
C ALA A 31 -8.04 2.76 -6.53
N GLY A 32 -8.97 3.70 -6.61
CA GLY A 32 -9.74 4.20 -5.48
C GLY A 32 -10.67 3.17 -4.82
N ARG A 33 -10.91 2.03 -5.47
CA ARG A 33 -11.70 0.91 -4.93
C ARG A 33 -10.84 -0.17 -4.27
N LEU A 34 -9.51 -0.07 -4.35
CA LEU A 34 -8.59 -1.05 -3.78
C LEU A 34 -8.72 -1.17 -2.25
N TYR A 35 -8.87 -0.02 -1.58
CA TYR A 35 -9.04 0.11 -0.13
C TYR A 35 -10.25 0.99 0.16
N THR A 36 -11.28 0.44 0.81
CA THR A 36 -12.60 1.10 0.90
C THR A 36 -12.96 1.47 2.34
N LYS A 37 -13.44 0.51 3.13
CA LYS A 37 -13.75 0.73 4.55
C LYS A 37 -12.45 0.92 5.31
N LYS A 38 -12.39 1.89 6.22
CA LYS A 38 -11.22 2.20 7.04
C LYS A 38 -11.59 2.33 8.51
N ALA A 39 -10.68 1.94 9.40
CA ALA A 39 -10.83 2.09 10.84
C ALA A 39 -9.46 2.36 11.49
N ALA A 40 -9.47 3.19 12.53
CA ALA A 40 -8.27 3.47 13.31
C ALA A 40 -7.83 2.23 14.11
N LEU A 41 -6.55 2.20 14.48
CA LEU A 41 -6.02 1.21 15.42
C LEU A 41 -6.63 1.47 16.81
N THR A 42 -6.90 0.42 17.59
CA THR A 42 -7.41 0.59 18.96
C THR A 42 -6.33 1.07 19.91
N LYS A 43 -5.06 0.79 19.58
CA LYS A 43 -3.91 1.32 20.31
C LYS A 43 -2.72 1.52 19.38
N LEU A 44 -2.06 2.66 19.52
CA LEU A 44 -0.81 2.99 18.87
C LEU A 44 0.13 3.58 19.93
N THR A 45 1.18 2.84 20.25
CA THR A 45 2.18 3.29 21.22
C THR A 45 3.58 3.12 20.66
N HIS A 46 4.52 3.91 21.15
CA HIS A 46 5.87 4.03 20.64
C HIS A 46 6.91 3.91 21.76
N PHE A 47 8.02 3.26 21.44
CA PHE A 47 9.22 3.18 22.25
C PHE A 47 10.45 3.49 21.37
N GLU A 48 11.24 4.47 21.77
CA GLU A 48 12.54 4.74 21.15
C GLU A 48 13.59 3.79 21.71
N ALA A 49 14.20 2.99 20.83
CA ALA A 49 15.26 2.10 21.25
C ALA A 49 16.58 2.87 21.36
N PRO A 50 17.41 2.62 22.41
CA PRO A 50 18.69 3.31 22.57
C PRO A 50 19.71 2.99 21.46
N TYR A 51 19.51 1.87 20.77
CA TYR A 51 20.24 1.39 19.60
C TYR A 51 19.39 0.28 18.96
N ARG A 52 19.87 -0.35 17.88
CA ARG A 52 19.14 -1.48 17.28
C ARG A 52 19.15 -2.70 18.20
N ILE A 53 17.99 -3.03 18.75
CA ILE A 53 17.77 -4.13 19.70
C ILE A 53 16.98 -5.27 19.06
N ARG A 54 17.05 -6.45 19.67
CA ARG A 54 16.22 -7.60 19.26
C ARG A 54 14.80 -7.47 19.81
N TYR A 55 13.87 -8.16 19.16
CA TYR A 55 12.45 -8.21 19.56
C TYR A 55 12.23 -8.47 21.06
N ASN A 56 12.93 -9.46 21.63
CA ASN A 56 12.78 -9.84 23.05
C ASN A 56 13.17 -8.74 24.05
N GLN A 57 13.97 -7.77 23.64
CA GLN A 57 14.28 -6.56 24.39
C GLN A 57 13.23 -5.49 24.11
N ALA A 58 12.85 -5.32 22.83
CA ALA A 58 11.88 -4.31 22.40
C ALA A 58 10.51 -4.47 23.05
N VAL A 59 10.01 -5.69 23.26
CA VAL A 59 8.73 -5.94 23.94
C VAL A 59 8.73 -5.55 25.42
N LYS A 60 9.91 -5.38 26.02
CA LYS A 60 10.09 -4.91 27.41
C LYS A 60 10.31 -3.39 27.48
N GLY A 61 10.30 -2.72 26.33
CA GLY A 61 10.44 -1.27 26.24
C GLY A 61 9.34 -0.53 26.96
N LYS A 62 9.60 0.74 27.31
CA LYS A 62 8.59 1.62 27.90
C LYS A 62 7.84 2.34 26.78
N TYR A 63 6.70 1.79 26.39
CA TYR A 63 5.86 2.35 25.34
C TYR A 63 4.98 3.49 25.87
N ASN A 64 4.96 4.61 25.17
CA ASN A 64 4.09 5.76 25.44
C ASN A 64 3.15 5.97 24.26
N GLU A 65 2.03 6.66 24.46
CA GLU A 65 1.09 6.97 23.38
C GLU A 65 1.72 7.83 22.29
N THR A 66 1.32 7.58 21.04
CA THR A 66 1.69 8.39 19.89
C THR A 66 0.56 8.42 18.88
N THR A 67 0.67 9.26 17.87
CA THR A 67 -0.38 9.47 16.87
C THR A 67 0.21 9.52 15.47
N VAL A 68 -0.63 9.20 14.48
CA VAL A 68 -0.36 9.53 13.09
C VAL A 68 -0.12 11.05 12.99
N GLY A 69 0.94 11.43 12.28
CA GLY A 69 1.47 12.80 12.20
C GLY A 69 2.70 13.03 13.08
N SER A 70 3.01 12.14 14.02
CA SER A 70 4.23 12.24 14.83
C SER A 70 5.49 11.94 14.00
N SER A 71 6.57 12.67 14.28
CA SER A 71 7.88 12.51 13.64
C SER A 71 8.91 11.88 14.58
N PHE A 72 9.76 11.03 14.00
CA PHE A 72 10.72 10.20 14.72
C PHE A 72 12.11 10.31 14.07
N GLY A 73 13.16 10.18 14.88
CA GLY A 73 14.54 10.34 14.44
C GLY A 73 15.47 10.29 15.66
N PRO A 74 16.75 10.67 15.49
CA PRO A 74 17.37 11.13 14.25
C PRO A 74 17.63 9.99 13.26
N THR A 75 18.29 10.29 12.16
CA THR A 75 18.72 9.29 11.18
C THR A 75 19.43 8.10 11.85
N TRP A 76 19.12 6.89 11.37
CA TRP A 76 19.61 5.60 11.90
C TRP A 76 19.07 5.16 13.26
N SER A 77 18.25 5.98 13.93
CA SER A 77 17.54 5.54 15.12
C SER A 77 16.53 4.43 14.79
N THR A 78 16.21 3.62 15.81
CA THR A 78 15.23 2.54 15.70
C THR A 78 14.07 2.83 16.65
N HIS A 79 12.85 2.85 16.11
CA HIS A 79 11.63 3.12 16.85
C HIS A 79 10.73 1.90 16.77
N TRP A 80 10.28 1.41 17.93
CA TRP A 80 9.34 0.31 17.99
C TRP A 80 7.95 0.83 18.26
N PHE A 81 6.98 0.30 17.54
CA PHE A 81 5.57 0.59 17.75
C PHE A 81 4.87 -0.67 18.21
N TYR A 82 4.00 -0.55 19.23
CA TYR A 82 3.08 -1.60 19.62
C TYR A 82 1.67 -1.19 19.21
N LEU A 83 1.06 -2.07 18.43
CA LEU A 83 -0.26 -1.87 17.82
C LEU A 83 -1.24 -2.86 18.43
N GLU A 84 -2.40 -2.36 18.84
CA GLU A 84 -3.59 -3.19 19.04
C GLU A 84 -4.61 -2.83 17.96
N ILE A 85 -5.21 -3.87 17.40
CA ILE A 85 -6.14 -3.78 16.28
C ILE A 85 -7.36 -4.61 16.63
N GLU A 86 -8.54 -4.05 16.42
CA GLU A 86 -9.80 -4.76 16.44
C GLU A 86 -10.49 -4.55 15.08
N VAL A 87 -10.64 -5.62 14.30
CA VAL A 87 -11.36 -5.53 13.03
C VAL A 87 -12.86 -5.50 13.31
N PRO A 88 -13.60 -4.51 12.78
CA PRO A 88 -15.04 -4.42 12.97
C PRO A 88 -15.79 -5.68 12.51
N LEU A 89 -16.84 -6.07 13.24
CA LEU A 89 -17.61 -7.29 12.96
C LEU A 89 -18.28 -7.24 11.58
N GLU A 90 -18.66 -6.06 11.11
CA GLU A 90 -19.26 -5.84 9.80
C GLU A 90 -18.28 -6.02 8.62
N TRP A 91 -17.01 -6.32 8.91
CA TRP A 91 -16.00 -6.70 7.90
C TRP A 91 -15.74 -8.21 7.89
N ALA A 92 -16.51 -9.02 8.66
CA ALA A 92 -16.37 -10.47 8.68
C ALA A 92 -16.40 -11.07 7.26
N GLY A 93 -15.49 -12.00 6.99
CA GLY A 93 -15.28 -12.61 5.67
C GLY A 93 -14.50 -11.75 4.68
N GLN A 94 -14.20 -10.49 4.98
CA GLN A 94 -13.41 -9.62 4.11
C GLN A 94 -11.91 -9.77 4.38
N GLU A 95 -11.09 -9.54 3.36
CA GLU A 95 -9.65 -9.39 3.50
C GLU A 95 -9.34 -7.99 4.05
N VAL A 96 -8.48 -7.91 5.07
CA VAL A 96 -8.19 -6.66 5.78
C VAL A 96 -6.70 -6.47 5.87
N HIS A 97 -6.20 -5.29 5.53
CA HIS A 97 -4.79 -4.96 5.64
C HIS A 97 -4.58 -3.89 6.72
N LEU A 98 -3.46 -3.99 7.44
CA LEU A 98 -2.84 -2.85 8.12
C LEU A 98 -2.18 -1.97 7.06
N LEU A 99 -2.57 -0.70 6.99
CA LEU A 99 -1.91 0.33 6.19
C LEU A 99 -0.92 1.07 7.07
N TRP A 100 0.33 1.17 6.61
CA TRP A 100 1.43 1.77 7.34
C TRP A 100 2.34 2.58 6.42
N ASN A 101 2.56 3.84 6.75
CA ASN A 101 3.49 4.70 6.04
C ASN A 101 4.23 5.64 6.99
N SER A 102 5.49 5.34 7.28
CA SER A 102 6.41 6.18 8.04
C SER A 102 7.39 6.98 7.20
N GLY A 103 7.31 6.91 5.87
CA GLY A 103 8.33 7.48 4.97
C GLY A 103 9.72 6.84 5.11
N SER A 104 9.80 5.69 5.79
CA SER A 104 11.03 5.00 6.17
C SER A 104 10.92 3.50 5.89
N GLU A 105 12.00 2.76 6.17
CA GLU A 105 11.93 1.29 6.27
C GLU A 105 11.26 0.89 7.60
N ALA A 106 10.45 -0.17 7.55
CA ALA A 106 9.85 -0.78 8.73
C ALA A 106 9.68 -2.30 8.58
N LEU A 107 9.50 -3.02 9.69
CA LEU A 107 9.30 -4.47 9.71
C LEU A 107 8.18 -4.82 10.68
N VAL A 108 7.18 -5.56 10.19
CA VAL A 108 6.09 -6.10 11.01
C VAL A 108 6.57 -7.36 11.74
N TRP A 109 6.29 -7.41 13.03
CA TRP A 109 6.56 -8.52 13.94
C TRP A 109 5.29 -8.97 14.64
N GLN A 110 5.16 -10.28 14.82
CA GLN A 110 4.10 -10.89 15.63
C GLN A 110 4.68 -12.07 16.41
N ASP A 111 4.44 -12.12 17.72
CA ASP A 111 4.86 -13.23 18.59
C ASP A 111 6.35 -13.63 18.45
N GLY A 112 7.22 -12.64 18.21
CA GLY A 112 8.66 -12.83 18.03
C GLY A 112 9.11 -13.23 16.63
N CYS A 113 8.19 -13.43 15.69
CA CYS A 113 8.49 -13.72 14.30
C CYS A 113 8.47 -12.44 13.45
N PRO A 114 9.51 -12.19 12.62
CA PRO A 114 9.46 -11.15 11.60
C PRO A 114 8.59 -11.64 10.44
N LEU A 115 7.63 -10.84 10.00
CA LEU A 115 6.64 -11.23 8.99
C LEU A 115 6.86 -10.54 7.65
N GLN A 116 6.88 -9.20 7.63
CA GLN A 116 6.97 -8.45 6.38
C GLN A 116 7.66 -7.09 6.54
N GLY A 117 8.62 -6.80 5.67
CA GLY A 117 9.16 -5.45 5.51
C GLY A 117 8.15 -4.50 4.86
N LEU A 118 8.19 -3.23 5.23
CA LEU A 118 7.36 -2.15 4.72
C LEU A 118 8.27 -1.02 4.25
N SER A 119 8.02 -0.51 3.05
CA SER A 119 8.81 0.55 2.43
C SER A 119 8.00 1.27 1.37
N VAL A 120 8.00 2.61 1.45
CA VAL A 120 7.36 3.46 0.43
C VAL A 120 8.07 3.32 -0.92
N ALA A 121 9.38 3.12 -0.93
CA ALA A 121 10.18 3.00 -2.15
C ALA A 121 9.73 1.84 -3.04
N PHE A 122 9.28 0.74 -2.43
CA PHE A 122 8.71 -0.42 -3.13
C PHE A 122 7.18 -0.44 -3.16
N LYS A 123 6.52 0.68 -2.84
CA LYS A 123 5.06 0.77 -2.71
C LYS A 123 4.47 -0.30 -1.78
N ARG A 124 5.25 -0.78 -0.81
CA ARG A 124 4.88 -1.83 0.15
C ARG A 124 4.48 -1.18 1.48
N THR A 125 3.31 -0.56 1.48
CA THR A 125 2.77 0.22 2.60
C THR A 125 1.59 -0.47 3.27
N SER A 126 1.46 -1.79 3.08
CA SER A 126 0.37 -2.59 3.65
C SER A 126 0.84 -3.96 4.10
N PHE A 127 0.23 -4.50 5.15
CA PHE A 127 0.44 -5.85 5.64
C PHE A 127 -0.92 -6.57 5.78
N PRO A 128 -1.11 -7.75 5.18
CA PRO A 128 -2.36 -8.48 5.29
C PRO A 128 -2.58 -8.98 6.73
N LEU A 129 -3.73 -8.63 7.30
CA LEU A 129 -4.29 -9.32 8.46
C LEU A 129 -5.03 -10.55 7.93
N ASN A 130 -5.01 -11.65 8.67
CA ASN A 130 -5.80 -12.83 8.31
C ASN A 130 -7.26 -12.42 8.04
N GLN A 131 -7.94 -13.17 7.16
CA GLN A 131 -9.35 -12.92 6.83
C GLN A 131 -10.18 -12.75 8.10
N ALA A 132 -11.00 -11.69 8.12
CA ALA A 132 -11.79 -11.35 9.29
C ALA A 132 -12.73 -12.52 9.64
N LYS A 133 -12.56 -13.09 10.83
CA LYS A 133 -13.33 -14.23 11.31
C LYS A 133 -14.74 -13.80 11.67
N VAL A 134 -15.69 -14.69 11.39
CA VAL A 134 -17.12 -14.53 11.72
C VAL A 134 -17.37 -14.67 13.22
N ASP A 135 -16.46 -15.32 13.97
CA ASP A 135 -16.59 -15.57 15.41
C ASP A 135 -16.18 -14.40 16.32
N GLY A 136 -15.83 -13.25 15.72
CA GLY A 136 -15.47 -12.01 16.44
C GLY A 136 -14.08 -11.99 17.06
N LYS A 137 -13.24 -13.02 16.87
CA LYS A 137 -11.86 -13.06 17.37
C LYS A 137 -10.87 -12.33 16.44
N ASN A 138 -11.20 -11.10 16.04
CA ASN A 138 -10.40 -10.31 15.11
C ASN A 138 -9.52 -9.27 15.81
N ARG A 139 -8.86 -9.71 16.89
CA ARG A 139 -7.92 -8.88 17.64
C ARG A 139 -6.50 -9.26 17.31
N TYR A 140 -5.70 -8.26 16.94
CA TYR A 140 -4.29 -8.45 16.59
C TYR A 140 -3.42 -7.59 17.49
N LYS A 141 -2.28 -8.16 17.88
CA LYS A 141 -1.20 -7.47 18.57
C LYS A 141 0.03 -7.58 17.69
N LEU A 142 0.48 -6.44 17.19
CA LEU A 142 1.63 -6.37 16.28
C LEU A 142 2.67 -5.43 16.85
N TYR A 143 3.91 -5.70 16.50
CA TYR A 143 5.00 -4.74 16.67
C TYR A 143 5.47 -4.28 15.30
N VAL A 144 5.83 -3.01 15.17
CA VAL A 144 6.50 -2.48 13.97
C VAL A 144 7.85 -1.92 14.38
N GLU A 145 8.93 -2.51 13.88
CA GLU A 145 10.29 -1.99 14.01
C GLU A 145 10.53 -1.01 12.86
N MET A 146 10.50 0.28 13.14
CA MET A 146 10.79 1.35 12.18
C MET A 146 12.26 1.75 12.28
N ALA A 147 12.96 1.78 11.15
CA ALA A 147 14.31 2.32 11.05
C ALA A 147 14.27 3.69 10.37
N CYS A 148 14.92 4.68 10.97
CA CYS A 148 14.98 6.05 10.44
C CYS A 148 15.97 6.17 9.27
N ASN A 149 15.64 5.50 8.17
CA ASN A 149 16.31 5.53 6.88
C ASN A 149 15.31 5.18 5.76
N THR A 150 15.71 5.44 4.52
CA THR A 150 15.05 4.93 3.32
C THR A 150 15.84 3.75 2.75
N LEU A 151 15.30 3.14 1.69
CA LEU A 151 15.90 2.00 1.01
C LEU A 151 17.41 2.14 0.71
N PHE A 152 17.86 3.34 0.34
CA PHE A 152 19.24 3.63 -0.01
C PHE A 152 19.97 4.48 1.05
N GLY A 153 19.49 4.42 2.30
CA GLY A 153 20.08 5.14 3.42
C GLY A 153 19.37 6.46 3.72
N ALA A 154 20.12 7.52 3.98
CA ALA A 154 19.55 8.79 4.46
C ALA A 154 20.23 10.04 3.89
N GLY A 155 20.87 9.90 2.72
CA GLY A 155 21.38 11.03 1.97
C GLY A 155 20.26 11.86 1.34
N ASP A 156 20.56 13.12 1.05
CA ASP A 156 19.73 13.96 0.20
C ASP A 156 20.10 13.74 -1.28
N GLY A 157 19.63 12.62 -1.85
CA GLY A 157 20.03 12.14 -3.17
C GLY A 157 20.62 10.73 -3.13
N LEU A 158 21.11 10.23 -4.27
CA LEU A 158 21.48 8.82 -4.42
C LEU A 158 22.82 8.45 -3.75
N ILE A 159 23.80 9.36 -3.77
CA ILE A 159 25.18 9.13 -3.30
C ILE A 159 25.68 10.18 -2.31
N ASN A 160 24.80 11.11 -1.91
CA ASN A 160 25.16 12.20 -1.02
C ASN A 160 25.34 11.67 0.41
N PRO A 161 26.19 12.33 1.22
CA PRO A 161 26.38 11.94 2.61
C PRO A 161 25.05 11.96 3.38
N PRO A 162 24.87 11.08 4.39
CA PRO A 162 23.65 11.05 5.18
C PRO A 162 23.38 12.37 5.91
N VAL A 163 22.13 12.83 5.86
CA VAL A 163 21.64 13.92 6.71
C VAL A 163 21.38 13.33 8.09
N LEU A 164 22.13 13.71 9.11
CA LEU A 164 22.10 13.03 10.41
C LEU A 164 20.89 13.40 11.29
N ASP A 165 20.34 14.60 11.13
CA ASP A 165 19.21 15.14 11.89
C ASP A 165 17.86 14.96 11.20
N LYS A 166 17.79 14.09 10.18
CA LYS A 166 16.55 13.80 9.47
C LYS A 166 15.54 13.11 10.39
N THR A 167 14.29 13.51 10.24
CA THR A 167 13.15 12.88 10.90
C THR A 167 12.20 12.27 9.87
N PHE A 168 11.41 11.30 10.33
CA PHE A 168 10.49 10.50 9.54
C PHE A 168 9.11 10.54 10.19
N THR A 169 8.10 10.92 9.42
CA THR A 169 6.74 11.12 9.94
C THR A 169 5.86 9.91 9.65
N LEU A 170 5.19 9.40 10.68
CA LEU A 170 4.14 8.40 10.53
C LEU A 170 2.90 9.03 9.91
N SER A 171 2.80 8.99 8.59
CA SER A 171 1.71 9.58 7.81
C SER A 171 0.47 8.70 7.70
N GLN A 172 0.59 7.39 7.92
CA GLN A 172 -0.54 6.45 7.89
C GLN A 172 -0.33 5.30 8.86
N ALA A 173 -1.36 5.02 9.67
CA ALA A 173 -1.48 3.83 10.51
C ALA A 173 -2.97 3.56 10.78
N GLU A 174 -3.57 2.67 9.99
CA GLU A 174 -5.00 2.33 10.05
C GLU A 174 -5.24 0.95 9.44
N ILE A 175 -6.40 0.35 9.65
CA ILE A 175 -6.80 -0.86 8.91
C ILE A 175 -7.79 -0.51 7.81
N SER A 176 -7.77 -1.28 6.73
CA SER A 176 -8.73 -1.14 5.64
C SER A 176 -9.10 -2.47 5.00
N VAL A 177 -10.33 -2.58 4.52
CA VAL A 177 -10.76 -3.70 3.67
C VAL A 177 -10.06 -3.62 2.33
N PHE A 178 -9.37 -4.70 1.98
CA PHE A 178 -8.67 -4.88 0.71
C PHE A 178 -9.53 -5.67 -0.27
N HIS A 179 -9.67 -5.15 -1.48
CA HIS A 179 -10.37 -5.83 -2.57
C HIS A 179 -9.39 -6.52 -3.50
N ARG A 180 -9.26 -7.85 -3.31
CA ARG A 180 -8.31 -8.72 -4.03
C ARG A 180 -8.59 -8.77 -5.53
N ASP A 181 -9.85 -8.86 -5.90
CA ASP A 181 -10.35 -8.77 -7.28
C ASP A 181 -9.94 -7.45 -7.96
N VAL A 182 -10.13 -6.32 -7.27
CA VAL A 182 -9.71 -5.00 -7.77
C VAL A 182 -8.20 -4.95 -7.94
N PHE A 183 -7.43 -5.52 -7.01
CA PHE A 183 -5.98 -5.61 -7.13
C PHE A 183 -5.54 -6.40 -8.35
N GLU A 184 -6.10 -7.59 -8.56
CA GLU A 184 -5.80 -8.45 -9.71
C GLU A 184 -6.14 -7.75 -11.03
N LEU A 185 -7.29 -7.07 -11.08
CA LEU A 185 -7.69 -6.31 -12.27
C LEU A 185 -6.77 -5.12 -12.55
N ILE A 186 -6.28 -4.44 -11.51
CA ILE A 186 -5.26 -3.38 -11.68
C ILE A 186 -4.00 -3.97 -12.30
N LEU A 187 -3.54 -5.15 -11.87
CA LEU A 187 -2.36 -5.81 -12.44
C LEU A 187 -2.57 -6.20 -13.91
N ASP A 188 -3.76 -6.70 -14.26
CA ASP A 188 -4.11 -7.01 -15.65
C ASP A 188 -4.09 -5.75 -16.53
N ILE A 189 -4.69 -4.67 -16.05
CA ILE A 189 -4.70 -3.37 -16.76
C ILE A 189 -3.29 -2.81 -16.89
N GLU A 190 -2.48 -2.84 -15.83
CA GLU A 190 -1.09 -2.37 -15.84
C GLU A 190 -0.25 -3.18 -16.85
N THR A 191 -0.43 -4.50 -16.88
CA THR A 191 0.26 -5.39 -17.83
C THR A 191 -0.11 -5.07 -19.28
N LEU A 192 -1.41 -4.93 -19.59
CA LEU A 192 -1.87 -4.59 -20.95
C LEU A 192 -1.46 -3.17 -21.36
N HIS A 193 -1.53 -2.22 -20.44
CA HIS A 193 -1.07 -0.86 -20.65
C HIS A 193 0.43 -0.84 -21.01
N ASP A 194 1.26 -1.55 -20.25
CA ASP A 194 2.71 -1.59 -20.48
C ASP A 194 3.06 -2.32 -21.77
N MET A 195 2.33 -3.39 -22.13
CA MET A 195 2.43 -4.01 -23.45
C MET A 195 2.14 -3.01 -24.57
N ALA A 196 1.05 -2.26 -24.49
CA ALA A 196 0.67 -1.28 -25.50
C ALA A 196 1.66 -0.10 -25.59
N LYS A 197 2.28 0.26 -24.47
CA LYS A 197 3.25 1.35 -24.35
C LYS A 197 4.64 0.98 -24.86
N HIS A 198 5.11 -0.23 -24.56
CA HIS A 198 6.51 -0.61 -24.74
C HIS A 198 6.76 -1.55 -25.92
N LEU A 199 5.75 -2.24 -26.45
CA LEU A 199 5.92 -3.00 -27.69
C LEU A 199 6.18 -2.06 -28.88
N PRO A 200 6.88 -2.54 -29.92
CA PRO A 200 7.09 -1.79 -31.15
C PRO A 200 5.76 -1.28 -31.73
N GLU A 201 5.79 -0.12 -32.39
CA GLU A 201 4.57 0.53 -32.88
C GLU A 201 3.78 -0.35 -33.87
N GLU A 202 4.48 -1.10 -34.72
CA GLU A 202 3.90 -2.04 -35.68
C GLU A 202 3.45 -3.38 -35.05
N SER A 203 3.52 -3.51 -33.72
CA SER A 203 3.15 -4.75 -33.05
C SER A 203 1.63 -4.89 -32.97
N GLU A 204 1.10 -5.90 -33.66
CA GLU A 204 -0.30 -6.31 -33.55
C GLU A 204 -0.70 -6.54 -32.08
N ARG A 205 0.19 -7.17 -31.28
CA ARG A 205 -0.04 -7.42 -29.85
C ARG A 205 -0.18 -6.13 -29.04
N GLY A 206 0.57 -5.08 -29.40
CA GLY A 206 0.45 -3.77 -28.76
C GLY A 206 -0.91 -3.12 -29.03
N TYR A 207 -1.41 -3.23 -30.27
CA TYR A 207 -2.75 -2.75 -30.62
C TYR A 207 -3.86 -3.55 -29.96
N ILE A 208 -3.76 -4.88 -29.93
CA ILE A 208 -4.71 -5.76 -29.23
C ILE A 208 -4.75 -5.37 -27.75
N ALA A 209 -3.59 -5.25 -27.09
CA ALA A 209 -3.53 -4.86 -25.67
C ALA A 209 -4.20 -3.49 -25.41
N LEU A 210 -3.95 -2.51 -26.28
CA LEU A 210 -4.56 -1.18 -26.18
C LEU A 210 -6.09 -1.21 -26.34
N TYR A 211 -6.59 -2.01 -27.28
CA TYR A 211 -8.03 -2.14 -27.50
C TYR A 211 -8.69 -2.87 -26.34
N THR A 212 -8.10 -3.99 -25.91
CA THR A 212 -8.58 -4.79 -24.78
C THR A 212 -8.65 -3.97 -23.49
N VAL A 213 -7.58 -3.24 -23.14
CA VAL A 213 -7.61 -2.42 -21.92
C VAL A 213 -8.68 -1.33 -22.01
N ASN A 214 -8.87 -0.72 -23.18
CA ASN A 214 -9.93 0.26 -23.37
C ASN A 214 -11.33 -0.34 -23.19
N ASP A 215 -11.53 -1.57 -23.66
CA ASP A 215 -12.79 -2.29 -23.57
C ASP A 215 -13.09 -2.74 -22.14
N MET A 216 -12.07 -3.22 -21.40
CA MET A 216 -12.16 -3.49 -19.96
C MET A 216 -12.66 -2.24 -19.21
N ILE A 217 -12.04 -1.08 -19.44
CA ILE A 217 -12.44 0.16 -18.76
C ILE A 217 -13.86 0.61 -19.16
N ASN A 218 -14.33 0.28 -20.37
CA ASN A 218 -15.72 0.56 -20.76
C ASN A 218 -16.72 -0.35 -20.05
N THR A 219 -16.32 -1.56 -19.69
CA THR A 219 -17.17 -2.59 -19.09
C THR A 219 -17.26 -2.45 -17.58
N ILE A 220 -16.17 -2.00 -16.94
CA ILE A 220 -16.10 -1.84 -15.49
C ILE A 220 -17.01 -0.71 -15.03
N ILE A 221 -18.02 -1.06 -14.24
CA ILE A 221 -18.92 -0.14 -13.54
C ILE A 221 -18.54 -0.22 -12.06
N LEU A 222 -17.91 0.83 -11.52
CA LEU A 222 -17.29 0.78 -10.19
C LEU A 222 -18.25 0.46 -9.04
N ASP A 223 -19.53 0.80 -9.19
CA ASP A 223 -20.58 0.56 -8.20
C ASP A 223 -21.26 -0.81 -8.38
N ASP A 224 -20.93 -1.55 -9.45
CA ASP A 224 -21.42 -2.89 -9.71
C ASP A 224 -20.28 -3.90 -9.72
N LYS A 225 -20.13 -4.60 -8.59
CA LYS A 225 -19.10 -5.64 -8.43
C LYS A 225 -19.19 -6.71 -9.52
N ALA A 226 -20.39 -7.05 -10.00
CA ALA A 226 -20.57 -8.08 -11.03
C ALA A 226 -19.93 -7.71 -12.37
N SER A 227 -19.67 -6.42 -12.62
CA SER A 227 -19.02 -5.95 -13.85
C SER A 227 -17.51 -6.22 -13.89
N TYR A 228 -16.91 -6.65 -12.77
CA TYR A 228 -15.48 -6.90 -12.65
C TYR A 228 -15.11 -8.08 -11.73
N SER A 229 -16.06 -8.99 -11.47
CA SER A 229 -15.88 -10.21 -10.69
C SER A 229 -16.00 -11.47 -11.52
#